data_AF-A0A962D420-F1
#
_entry.id   AF-A0A962D420-F1
#
_cell.length_a   1.000
_cell.length_b   1.000
_cell.length_c   1.000
_cell.angle_alpha   90.00
_cell.angle_beta   90.00
_cell.angle_gamma   90.00
#
_symmetry.space_group_name_H-M   'P 1'
#
loop_
_entity.id
_entity.type
_entity.pdbx_description
1 polymer ?
#
loop_
_entity_poly.entity_id
_entity_poly.type
_entity_poly.pdbx_seq_one_letter_code
_entity_poly.pdbx_strand_id
1 'polypeptide(L)'
;MESKKYLMPTPGGSYYFVQDSEKTEHREVIRRLVNYSSSLELSEKNLMEIFNVKSSESLKDKLKEFENLKLIQVVDNQFHVPVGNIEEDLVNIIKFFSKNGKALLSDSQGFCVANNGFPSEMSDEISVLSADIAMMHKRRALGINSRLGLNSQAWSIVDASGNSRLGFWPLNIEDEVFVLAVEGVPSFNRPEFVELVWMLYLRYGK
;
A
#
# COMPACT_ATOMS: atom_id res chain seq x y z
N MET A 1 -26.76 22.56 -2.50
CA MET A 1 -25.29 22.63 -2.55
C MET A 1 -24.80 21.23 -2.84
N GLU A 2 -24.19 20.99 -4.00
CA GLU A 2 -23.52 19.71 -4.24
C GLU A 2 -22.38 19.55 -3.23
N SER A 3 -22.29 18.38 -2.61
CA SER A 3 -21.17 18.05 -1.73
C SER A 3 -19.90 17.99 -2.57
N LYS A 4 -18.82 18.60 -2.08
CA LYS A 4 -17.50 18.43 -2.68
C LYS A 4 -17.11 16.95 -2.64
N LYS A 5 -16.37 16.53 -3.66
CA LYS A 5 -15.85 15.17 -3.78
C LYS A 5 -14.33 15.20 -3.89
N TYR A 6 -13.67 14.10 -3.55
CA TYR A 6 -12.21 14.03 -3.47
C TYR A 6 -11.67 12.77 -4.12
N LEU A 7 -10.46 12.85 -4.67
CA LEU A 7 -9.76 11.78 -5.35
C LEU A 7 -8.86 11.00 -4.40
N MET A 8 -8.97 9.68 -4.40
CA MET A 8 -8.09 8.78 -3.66
C MET A 8 -7.77 7.52 -4.48
N PRO A 9 -6.66 6.84 -4.22
CA PRO A 9 -6.47 5.47 -4.67
C PRO A 9 -7.54 4.55 -4.06
N THR A 10 -7.93 3.50 -4.77
CA THR A 10 -8.67 2.38 -4.15
C THR A 10 -7.71 1.53 -3.32
N PRO A 11 -8.19 0.64 -2.43
CA PRO A 11 -7.30 -0.33 -1.77
C PRO A 11 -6.52 -1.19 -2.77
N GLY A 12 -7.15 -1.57 -3.89
CA GLY A 12 -6.49 -2.27 -4.99
C GLY A 12 -5.45 -1.42 -5.70
N GLY A 13 -5.72 -0.13 -5.91
CA GLY A 13 -4.77 0.84 -6.46
C GLY A 13 -3.56 1.05 -5.54
N SER A 14 -3.79 1.22 -4.24
CA SER A 14 -2.72 1.29 -3.24
C SER A 14 -1.87 0.03 -3.22
N TYR A 15 -2.48 -1.16 -3.32
CA TYR A 15 -1.73 -2.42 -3.39
C TYR A 15 -0.92 -2.51 -4.68
N TYR A 16 -1.53 -2.18 -5.83
CA TYR A 16 -0.85 -2.11 -7.12
C TYR A 16 0.35 -1.14 -7.11
N PHE A 17 0.23 -0.04 -6.38
CA PHE A 17 1.30 0.96 -6.25
C PHE A 17 2.52 0.43 -5.50
N VAL A 18 2.32 -0.30 -4.41
CA VAL A 18 3.43 -0.76 -3.53
C VAL A 18 3.91 -2.19 -3.81
N GLN A 19 3.22 -2.96 -4.65
CA GLN A 19 3.58 -4.36 -4.89
C GLN A 19 4.96 -4.52 -5.57
N ASP A 20 5.45 -3.54 -6.31
CA ASP A 20 6.81 -3.53 -6.86
C ASP A 20 7.27 -2.10 -7.18
N SER A 21 8.53 -1.95 -7.61
CA SER A 21 9.16 -0.66 -7.93
C SER A 21 9.21 -0.32 -9.44
N GLU A 22 8.51 -1.06 -10.29
CA GLU A 22 8.48 -0.78 -11.74
C GLU A 22 7.78 0.55 -12.01
N LYS A 23 8.42 1.38 -12.84
CA LYS A 23 7.89 2.70 -13.21
C LYS A 23 6.90 2.55 -14.35
N THR A 24 5.60 2.57 -14.02
CA THR A 24 4.50 2.58 -14.99
C THR A 24 3.74 3.91 -14.94
N GLU A 25 3.06 4.26 -16.03
CA GLU A 25 2.18 5.44 -16.06
C GLU A 25 1.09 5.36 -14.98
N HIS A 26 0.56 4.16 -14.73
CA HIS A 26 -0.45 3.91 -13.70
C HIS A 26 0.03 4.25 -12.30
N ARG A 27 1.25 3.80 -11.94
CA ARG A 27 1.85 4.10 -10.65
C ARG A 27 2.22 5.55 -10.50
N GLU A 28 2.62 6.21 -11.58
CA GLU A 28 2.94 7.64 -11.55
C GLU A 28 1.72 8.51 -11.25
N VAL A 29 0.52 8.13 -11.71
CA VAL A 29 -0.72 8.81 -11.32
C VAL A 29 -1.00 8.62 -9.82
N ILE A 30 -0.89 7.38 -9.32
CA ILE A 30 -1.10 7.11 -7.88
C ILE A 30 -0.06 7.83 -7.04
N ARG A 31 1.21 7.83 -7.47
CA ARG A 31 2.33 8.56 -6.85
C ARG A 31 1.98 10.03 -6.66
N ARG A 32 1.49 10.70 -7.70
CA ARG A 32 1.08 12.10 -7.61
C ARG A 32 -0.07 12.30 -6.63
N LEU A 33 -1.05 11.40 -6.60
CA LEU A 33 -2.15 11.47 -5.62
C LEU A 33 -1.62 11.38 -4.19
N VAL A 34 -0.76 10.40 -3.89
CA VAL A 34 -0.25 10.19 -2.53
C VAL A 34 0.83 11.18 -2.09
N ASN A 35 1.32 12.01 -3.02
CA ASN A 35 2.30 13.06 -2.72
C ASN A 35 1.69 14.31 -2.04
N TYR A 36 0.37 14.42 -2.00
CA TYR A 36 -0.32 15.47 -1.24
C TYR A 36 -0.62 14.99 0.18
N SER A 37 -0.53 15.89 1.17
CA SER A 37 -0.90 15.59 2.57
C SER A 37 -2.41 15.45 2.80
N SER A 38 -3.22 15.75 1.79
CA SER A 38 -4.67 15.56 1.79
C SER A 38 -5.14 15.15 0.40
N SER A 39 -6.25 14.42 0.34
CA SER A 39 -6.89 14.07 -0.93
C SER A 39 -7.32 15.34 -1.68
N LEU A 40 -7.13 15.34 -3.00
CA LEU A 40 -7.44 16.47 -3.86
C LEU A 40 -8.94 16.54 -4.16
N GLU A 41 -9.50 17.75 -4.18
CA GLU A 41 -10.87 17.99 -4.64
C GLU A 41 -11.03 17.53 -6.10
N LEU A 42 -12.14 16.87 -6.42
CA LEU A 42 -12.47 16.44 -7.77
C LEU A 42 -12.77 17.68 -8.62
N SER A 43 -11.79 18.07 -9.44
CA SER A 43 -11.90 19.15 -10.41
C SER A 43 -11.12 18.81 -11.68
N GLU A 44 -11.53 19.38 -12.81
CA GLU A 44 -10.85 19.15 -14.09
C GLU A 44 -9.37 19.57 -14.00
N LYS A 45 -9.08 20.68 -13.30
CA LYS A 45 -7.71 21.14 -13.04
C LYS A 45 -6.87 20.08 -12.33
N ASN A 46 -7.35 19.56 -11.20
CA ASN A 46 -6.61 18.56 -10.42
C ASN A 46 -6.46 17.25 -11.20
N LEU A 47 -7.49 16.86 -11.97
CA LEU A 47 -7.42 15.70 -12.86
C LEU A 47 -6.37 15.87 -13.95
N MET A 48 -6.33 17.01 -14.65
CA MET A 48 -5.29 17.27 -15.65
C MET A 48 -3.88 17.23 -15.06
N GLU A 49 -3.69 17.77 -13.85
CA GLU A 49 -2.43 17.78 -13.12
C GLU A 49 -1.98 16.35 -12.75
N ILE A 50 -2.86 15.58 -12.10
CA ILE A 50 -2.57 14.21 -11.65
C ILE A 50 -2.30 13.27 -12.84
N PHE A 51 -3.10 13.36 -13.90
CA PHE A 51 -2.90 12.56 -15.11
C PHE A 51 -1.78 13.10 -16.02
N ASN A 52 -1.23 14.28 -15.71
CA ASN A 52 -0.22 14.99 -16.51
C ASN A 52 -0.63 15.11 -17.99
N VAL A 53 -1.86 15.55 -18.24
CA VAL A 53 -2.44 15.75 -19.57
C VAL A 53 -2.73 17.23 -19.82
N LYS A 54 -2.62 17.65 -21.09
CA LYS A 54 -2.80 19.06 -21.50
C LYS A 54 -4.14 19.34 -22.17
N SER A 55 -4.94 18.30 -22.45
CA SER A 55 -6.22 18.43 -23.14
C SER A 55 -7.30 17.59 -22.45
N SER A 56 -8.54 18.09 -22.49
CA SER A 56 -9.69 17.40 -21.89
C SER A 56 -10.05 16.10 -22.62
N GLU A 57 -9.67 15.95 -23.90
CA GLU A 57 -9.94 14.71 -24.65
C GLU A 57 -9.04 13.57 -24.17
N SER A 58 -7.73 13.81 -24.04
CA SER A 58 -6.79 12.82 -23.49
C SER A 58 -7.11 12.47 -22.02
N LEU A 59 -7.69 13.41 -21.27
CA LEU A 59 -8.14 13.16 -19.91
C LEU A 59 -9.26 12.10 -19.88
N LYS A 60 -10.24 12.15 -20.79
CA LYS A 60 -11.34 11.17 -20.82
C LYS A 60 -10.85 9.75 -21.07
N ASP A 61 -9.93 9.59 -22.02
CA ASP A 61 -9.35 8.28 -22.33
C ASP A 61 -8.64 7.68 -21.11
N LYS A 62 -7.83 8.52 -20.43
CA LYS A 62 -7.12 8.12 -19.21
C LYS A 62 -8.06 7.82 -18.03
N LEU A 63 -9.12 8.60 -17.86
CA LEU A 63 -10.13 8.33 -16.83
C LEU A 63 -10.80 6.98 -17.07
N LYS A 64 -11.20 6.68 -18.30
CA LYS A 64 -11.81 5.40 -18.67
C LYS A 64 -10.88 4.21 -18.44
N GLU A 65 -9.59 4.37 -18.74
CA GLU A 65 -8.55 3.36 -18.43
C GLU A 65 -8.50 3.08 -16.91
N PHE A 66 -8.42 4.12 -16.09
CA PHE A 66 -8.34 4.00 -14.64
C PHE A 66 -9.62 3.48 -13.97
N GLU A 67 -10.78 3.82 -14.52
CA GLU A 67 -12.08 3.27 -14.10
C GLU A 67 -12.15 1.76 -14.35
N ASN A 68 -11.71 1.30 -15.53
CA ASN A 68 -11.68 -0.13 -15.85
C ASN A 68 -10.75 -0.92 -14.93
N LEU A 69 -9.60 -0.34 -14.58
CA LEU A 69 -8.62 -0.94 -13.68
C LEU A 69 -8.96 -0.77 -12.20
N LYS A 70 -9.96 0.06 -11.87
CA LYS A 70 -10.39 0.37 -10.50
C LYS A 70 -9.24 0.85 -9.61
N LEU A 71 -8.31 1.65 -10.13
CA LEU A 71 -7.13 2.11 -9.38
C LEU A 71 -7.40 3.35 -8.51
N ILE A 72 -8.38 4.16 -8.90
CA ILE A 72 -8.78 5.38 -8.20
C ILE A 72 -10.26 5.35 -7.87
N GLN A 73 -10.64 6.10 -6.86
CA GLN A 73 -12.01 6.29 -6.39
C GLN A 73 -12.28 7.75 -6.08
N VAL A 74 -13.57 8.06 -6.04
CA VAL A 74 -14.09 9.35 -5.63
C VAL A 74 -14.81 9.17 -4.29
N VAL A 75 -14.45 9.97 -3.30
CA VAL A 75 -15.01 9.94 -1.94
C VAL A 75 -15.67 11.27 -1.59
N ASP A 76 -16.64 11.26 -0.68
CA ASP A 76 -17.38 12.47 -0.28
C ASP A 76 -16.64 13.30 0.78
N ASN A 77 -15.75 12.66 1.55
CA ASN A 77 -15.00 13.31 2.62
C ASN A 77 -13.52 13.44 2.25
N GLN A 78 -12.94 14.60 2.52
CA GLN A 78 -11.52 14.81 2.31
C GLN A 78 -10.72 13.98 3.31
N PHE A 79 -9.88 13.08 2.80
CA PHE A 79 -8.87 12.41 3.60
C PHE A 79 -7.71 13.36 3.88
N HIS A 80 -7.23 13.34 5.13
CA HIS A 80 -6.05 14.04 5.58
C HIS A 80 -5.14 13.03 6.24
N VAL A 81 -3.86 13.03 5.84
CA VAL A 81 -2.87 12.18 6.48
C VAL A 81 -2.69 12.68 7.92
N PRO A 82 -2.77 11.81 8.93
CA PRO A 82 -2.61 12.19 10.33
C PRO A 82 -1.33 13.00 10.56
N VAL A 83 -1.45 14.07 11.34
CA VAL A 83 -0.32 14.91 11.76
C VAL A 83 -0.02 14.56 13.20
N GLY A 84 1.05 13.80 13.45
CA GLY A 84 1.33 13.31 14.78
C GLY A 84 2.41 12.23 14.84
N ASN A 85 2.28 11.36 15.83
CA ASN A 85 3.17 10.21 16.00
C ASN A 85 2.74 9.10 15.03
N ILE A 86 3.48 8.99 13.92
CA ILE A 86 3.21 7.99 12.88
C ILE A 86 3.21 6.56 13.43
N GLU A 87 4.01 6.23 14.43
CA GLU A 87 4.09 4.88 14.99
C GLU A 87 2.78 4.49 15.69
N GLU A 88 2.20 5.42 16.46
CA GLU A 88 0.90 5.21 17.11
C GLU A 88 -0.24 5.10 16.09
N ASP A 89 -0.22 5.92 15.04
CA ASP A 89 -1.20 5.88 13.95
C ASP A 89 -1.09 4.56 13.16
N LEU A 90 0.13 4.10 12.88
CA LEU A 90 0.38 2.83 12.20
C LEU A 90 -0.14 1.65 13.02
N VAL A 91 0.09 1.60 14.33
CA VAL A 91 -0.47 0.55 15.20
C VAL A 91 -2.00 0.52 15.12
N ASN A 92 -2.64 1.70 15.10
CA ASN A 92 -4.08 1.83 14.98
C ASN A 92 -4.64 1.38 13.64
N ILE A 93 -3.83 1.41 12.58
CA ILE A 93 -4.21 0.99 11.23
C ILE A 93 -3.95 -0.50 11.01
N ILE A 94 -2.77 -1.01 11.37
CA ILE A 94 -2.38 -2.39 11.03
C ILE A 94 -3.27 -3.45 11.68
N LYS A 95 -3.88 -3.15 12.83
CA LYS A 95 -4.82 -4.04 13.52
C LYS A 95 -6.02 -4.45 12.65
N PHE A 96 -6.35 -3.67 11.63
CA PHE A 96 -7.49 -3.97 10.75
C PHE A 96 -7.21 -5.01 9.68
N PHE A 97 -5.94 -5.38 9.47
CA PHE A 97 -5.55 -6.30 8.41
C PHE A 97 -5.62 -7.77 8.79
N SER A 98 -5.68 -8.08 10.09
CA SER A 98 -5.93 -9.43 10.60
C SER A 98 -7.29 -9.50 11.29
N LYS A 99 -7.99 -10.63 11.12
CA LYS A 99 -9.24 -10.91 11.85
C LYS A 99 -9.05 -10.85 13.38
N ASN A 100 -7.89 -11.27 13.87
CA ASN A 100 -7.58 -11.27 15.31
C ASN A 100 -6.79 -10.03 15.74
N GLY A 101 -6.63 -9.05 14.86
CA GLY A 101 -5.85 -7.84 15.13
C GLY A 101 -4.33 -8.03 15.03
N LYS A 102 -3.83 -9.26 14.85
CA LYS A 102 -2.39 -9.51 14.86
C LYS A 102 -1.72 -9.14 13.55
N ALA A 103 -1.00 -8.02 13.57
CA ALA A 103 -0.22 -7.53 12.45
C ALA A 103 1.02 -6.80 12.95
N LEU A 104 2.07 -6.81 12.14
CA LEU A 104 3.34 -6.14 12.40
C LEU A 104 3.83 -5.50 11.11
N LEU A 105 4.37 -4.30 11.21
CA LEU A 105 5.08 -3.63 10.14
C LEU A 105 6.56 -3.50 10.54
N SER A 106 7.47 -3.98 9.69
CA SER A 106 8.90 -3.80 9.86
C SER A 106 9.51 -3.10 8.64
N ASP A 107 10.70 -2.54 8.83
CA ASP A 107 11.52 -2.06 7.71
C ASP A 107 12.41 -3.17 7.14
N SER A 108 13.24 -2.80 6.15
CA SER A 108 14.17 -3.70 5.47
C SER A 108 15.39 -4.11 6.31
N GLN A 109 15.62 -3.47 7.45
CA GLN A 109 16.72 -3.76 8.38
C GLN A 109 16.27 -4.66 9.54
N GLY A 110 14.98 -4.96 9.62
CA GLY A 110 14.41 -5.83 10.65
C GLY A 110 14.01 -5.08 11.91
N PHE A 111 13.84 -3.76 11.84
CA PHE A 111 13.28 -2.97 12.94
C PHE A 111 11.75 -3.01 12.89
N CYS A 112 11.14 -3.26 14.04
CA CYS A 112 9.69 -3.17 14.21
C CYS A 112 9.25 -1.69 14.20
N VAL A 113 8.47 -1.29 13.19
CA VAL A 113 7.91 0.06 13.06
C VAL A 113 6.57 0.17 13.79
N ALA A 114 5.75 -0.88 13.70
CA ALA A 114 4.47 -0.95 14.40
C ALA A 114 4.10 -2.41 14.67
N ASN A 115 3.61 -2.70 15.87
CA ASN A 115 3.16 -4.03 16.26
C ASN A 115 1.80 -3.93 16.97
N ASN A 116 0.84 -4.74 16.53
CA ASN A 116 -0.40 -4.96 17.24
C ASN A 116 -0.60 -6.46 17.46
N GLY A 117 -0.72 -6.88 18.72
CA GLY A 117 -1.16 -8.23 19.10
C GLY A 117 -0.10 -9.33 19.11
N PHE A 118 1.14 -9.08 18.66
CA PHE A 118 2.25 -10.00 18.89
C PHE A 118 3.00 -9.66 20.20
N PRO A 119 3.40 -10.66 21.01
CA PRO A 119 4.31 -10.45 22.14
C PRO A 119 5.64 -9.84 21.69
N SER A 120 6.29 -9.05 22.56
CA SER A 120 7.55 -8.34 22.21
C SER A 120 8.66 -9.26 21.70
N GLU A 121 8.87 -10.41 22.35
CA GLU A 121 9.86 -11.40 21.89
C GLU A 121 9.53 -11.91 20.48
N MET A 122 8.25 -12.07 20.17
CA MET A 122 7.81 -12.53 18.85
C MET A 122 7.87 -11.42 17.80
N SER A 123 7.64 -10.15 18.18
CA SER A 123 7.72 -9.03 17.23
C SER A 123 9.13 -8.81 16.70
N ASP A 124 10.15 -8.99 17.55
CA ASP A 124 11.55 -8.86 17.13
C ASP A 124 11.91 -9.96 16.13
N GLU A 125 11.58 -11.22 16.44
CA GLU A 125 11.80 -12.36 15.54
C GLU A 125 11.04 -12.24 14.21
N ILE A 126 9.77 -11.79 14.25
CA ILE A 126 8.98 -11.53 13.03
C ILE A 126 9.62 -10.43 12.20
N SER A 127 10.18 -9.39 12.83
CA SER A 127 10.82 -8.26 12.11
C SER A 127 12.11 -8.69 11.44
N VAL A 128 12.95 -9.49 12.12
CA VAL A 128 14.16 -10.09 11.53
C VAL A 128 13.81 -10.99 10.35
N LEU A 129 12.84 -11.89 10.51
CA LEU A 129 12.37 -12.75 9.42
C LEU A 129 11.80 -11.94 8.25
N SER A 130 11.11 -10.84 8.54
CA SER A 130 10.57 -9.94 7.53
C SER A 130 11.68 -9.31 6.68
N ALA A 131 12.79 -8.88 7.30
CA ALA A 131 13.95 -8.37 6.57
C ALA A 131 14.60 -9.43 5.66
N ASP A 132 14.74 -10.66 6.15
CA ASP A 132 15.25 -11.78 5.34
C ASP A 132 14.34 -12.06 4.13
N ILE A 133 13.02 -12.04 4.34
CA ILE A 133 12.03 -12.20 3.28
C ILE A 133 12.12 -11.04 2.27
N ALA A 134 12.23 -9.79 2.71
CA ALA A 134 12.39 -8.63 1.83
C ALA A 134 13.64 -8.76 0.96
N MET A 135 14.77 -9.14 1.55
CA MET A 135 16.02 -9.33 0.81
C MET A 135 15.93 -10.49 -0.18
N MET A 136 15.33 -11.62 0.21
CA MET A 136 15.07 -12.74 -0.69
C MET A 136 14.15 -12.32 -1.84
N HIS A 137 13.07 -11.62 -1.52
CA HIS A 137 12.09 -11.12 -2.47
C HIS A 137 12.75 -10.21 -3.51
N LYS A 138 13.50 -9.19 -3.08
CA LYS A 138 14.22 -8.27 -3.97
C LYS A 138 15.17 -9.00 -4.93
N ARG A 139 15.87 -10.04 -4.45
CA ARG A 139 16.78 -10.86 -5.27
C ARG A 139 16.09 -11.76 -6.28
N ARG A 140 14.84 -12.17 -6.03
CA ARG A 140 14.15 -13.23 -6.79
C ARG A 140 12.94 -12.74 -7.58
N ALA A 141 12.36 -11.60 -7.21
CA ALA A 141 11.16 -11.04 -7.82
C ALA A 141 11.26 -10.92 -9.35
N LEU A 142 12.38 -10.39 -9.87
CA LEU A 142 12.58 -10.27 -11.32
C LEU A 142 12.57 -11.62 -12.04
N GLY A 143 13.10 -12.67 -11.44
CA GLY A 143 13.19 -14.00 -12.05
C GLY A 143 11.92 -14.84 -11.90
N ILE A 144 11.23 -14.72 -10.76
CA ILE A 144 10.00 -15.44 -10.44
C ILE A 144 8.83 -14.82 -11.20
N ASN A 145 8.64 -13.50 -11.12
CA ASN A 145 7.46 -12.84 -11.68
C ASN A 145 7.46 -12.90 -13.21
N SER A 146 8.63 -12.67 -13.84
CA SER A 146 8.75 -12.72 -15.31
C SER A 146 8.55 -14.12 -15.89
N ARG A 147 8.80 -15.19 -15.13
CA ARG A 147 8.75 -16.57 -15.63
C ARG A 147 7.50 -17.33 -15.24
N LEU A 148 6.93 -17.02 -14.09
CA LEU A 148 5.75 -17.72 -13.57
C LEU A 148 4.46 -16.94 -13.80
N GLY A 149 4.54 -15.68 -14.28
CA GLY A 149 3.37 -14.82 -14.44
C GLY A 149 2.64 -14.56 -13.10
N LEU A 150 3.33 -14.81 -11.98
CA LEU A 150 2.80 -14.58 -10.65
C LEU A 150 2.99 -13.10 -10.35
N ASN A 151 1.87 -12.38 -10.24
CA ASN A 151 1.84 -11.03 -9.69
C ASN A 151 1.78 -11.05 -8.14
N SER A 152 2.06 -12.20 -7.52
CA SER A 152 2.03 -12.38 -6.06
C SER A 152 3.38 -12.05 -5.47
N GLN A 153 3.40 -11.05 -4.59
CA GLN A 153 4.61 -10.58 -3.93
C GLN A 153 4.70 -11.05 -2.47
N ALA A 154 3.68 -11.79 -2.02
CA ALA A 154 3.55 -12.25 -0.65
C ALA A 154 4.23 -13.59 -0.41
N TRP A 155 4.74 -13.76 0.80
CA TRP A 155 5.25 -15.03 1.33
C TRP A 155 4.41 -15.46 2.52
N SER A 156 4.25 -16.75 2.75
CA SER A 156 3.43 -17.21 3.87
C SER A 156 3.96 -18.49 4.49
N ILE A 157 3.89 -18.53 5.82
CA ILE A 157 3.86 -19.78 6.59
C ILE A 157 2.43 -20.29 6.52
N VAL A 158 2.26 -21.54 6.10
CA VAL A 158 0.94 -22.18 5.91
C VAL A 158 0.81 -23.42 6.79
N ASP A 159 -0.43 -23.77 7.14
CA ASP A 159 -0.70 -25.07 7.75
C ASP A 159 -0.71 -26.20 6.72
N ALA A 160 -0.90 -27.44 7.19
CA ALA A 160 -0.97 -28.63 6.34
C ALA A 160 -2.13 -28.60 5.32
N SER A 161 -3.14 -27.74 5.53
CA SER A 161 -4.24 -27.54 4.60
C SER A 161 -3.98 -26.38 3.62
N GLY A 162 -2.82 -25.73 3.70
CA GLY A 162 -2.43 -24.61 2.85
C GLY A 162 -2.99 -23.25 3.28
N ASN A 163 -3.65 -23.15 4.45
CA ASN A 163 -4.15 -21.87 4.93
C ASN A 163 -3.00 -21.03 5.50
N SER A 164 -2.97 -19.74 5.15
CA SER A 164 -2.01 -18.80 5.72
C SER A 164 -2.17 -18.71 7.24
N ARG A 165 -1.07 -18.92 7.96
CA ARG A 165 -0.97 -18.72 9.40
C ARG A 165 -0.29 -17.39 9.71
N LEU A 166 0.76 -17.08 8.97
CA LEU A 166 1.45 -15.79 9.00
C LEU A 166 1.92 -15.49 7.58
N GLY A 167 1.41 -14.41 6.99
CA GLY A 167 1.86 -13.92 5.70
C GLY A 167 2.73 -12.66 5.84
N PHE A 168 3.55 -12.41 4.83
CA PHE A 168 4.50 -11.31 4.74
C PHE A 168 4.34 -10.64 3.38
N TRP A 169 3.99 -9.35 3.39
CA TRP A 169 3.78 -8.55 2.20
C TRP A 169 4.83 -7.44 2.13
N PRO A 170 5.85 -7.58 1.26
CA PRO A 170 6.74 -6.49 0.92
C PRO A 170 5.95 -5.33 0.31
N LEU A 171 6.13 -4.13 0.85
CA LEU A 171 5.57 -2.87 0.40
C LEU A 171 6.73 -1.98 -0.04
N ASN A 172 6.83 -1.76 -1.35
CA ASN A 172 7.87 -0.93 -1.95
C ASN A 172 7.44 0.53 -1.85
N ILE A 173 8.24 1.34 -1.16
CA ILE A 173 8.05 2.77 -0.96
C ILE A 173 9.30 3.46 -1.50
N GLU A 174 9.28 3.74 -2.80
CA GLU A 174 10.47 4.18 -3.57
C GLU A 174 11.68 3.24 -3.33
N ASP A 175 12.74 3.72 -2.69
CA ASP A 175 13.96 2.94 -2.42
C ASP A 175 13.88 2.09 -1.14
N GLU A 176 12.88 2.34 -0.28
CA GLU A 176 12.64 1.60 0.95
C GLU A 176 11.65 0.45 0.74
N VAL A 177 11.85 -0.63 1.49
CA VAL A 177 10.94 -1.78 1.52
C VAL A 177 10.50 -2.00 2.95
N PHE A 178 9.21 -1.84 3.19
CA PHE A 178 8.57 -2.29 4.42
C PHE A 178 8.01 -3.69 4.22
N VAL A 179 7.80 -4.42 5.31
CA VAL A 179 7.10 -5.71 5.26
C VAL A 179 5.98 -5.68 6.27
N LEU A 180 4.77 -5.87 5.75
CA LEU A 180 3.58 -6.05 6.57
C LEU A 180 3.41 -7.55 6.83
N ALA A 181 3.59 -7.98 8.07
CA ALA A 181 3.30 -9.33 8.53
C ALA A 181 1.87 -9.38 9.11
N VAL A 182 1.06 -10.35 8.69
CA VAL A 182 -0.35 -10.47 9.10
C VAL A 182 -0.68 -11.91 9.48
N GLU A 183 -1.26 -12.11 10.67
CA GLU A 183 -1.76 -13.42 11.08
C GLU A 183 -3.06 -13.74 10.32
N GLY A 184 -3.10 -14.92 9.69
CA GLY A 184 -4.27 -15.43 8.99
C GLY A 184 -4.49 -14.80 7.61
N VAL A 185 -5.75 -14.77 7.18
CA VAL A 185 -6.13 -14.20 5.88
C VAL A 185 -6.11 -12.66 5.96
N PRO A 186 -5.37 -11.97 5.08
CA PRO A 186 -5.26 -10.52 5.11
C PRO A 186 -6.55 -9.84 4.67
N SER A 187 -6.87 -8.70 5.31
CA SER A 187 -8.03 -7.86 4.99
C SER A 187 -7.61 -6.51 4.39
N PHE A 188 -6.94 -6.53 3.23
CA PHE A 188 -6.44 -5.31 2.58
C PHE A 188 -7.48 -4.54 1.77
N ASN A 189 -8.63 -5.13 1.44
CA ASN A 189 -9.70 -4.44 0.71
C ASN A 189 -10.48 -3.49 1.63
N ARG A 190 -9.79 -2.50 2.22
CA ARG A 190 -10.35 -1.55 3.17
C ARG A 190 -9.65 -0.19 3.08
N PRO A 191 -10.29 0.91 3.52
CA PRO A 191 -9.70 2.25 3.52
C PRO A 191 -8.38 2.32 4.28
N GLU A 192 -8.24 1.61 5.39
CA GLU A 192 -7.04 1.66 6.25
C GLU A 192 -5.77 1.20 5.52
N PHE A 193 -5.91 0.38 4.47
CA PHE A 193 -4.76 0.02 3.62
C PHE A 193 -4.30 1.19 2.73
N VAL A 194 -5.25 2.01 2.26
CA VAL A 194 -4.93 3.25 1.53
C VAL A 194 -4.21 4.21 2.46
N GLU A 195 -4.69 4.35 3.70
CA GLU A 195 -4.07 5.20 4.73
C GLU A 195 -2.64 4.76 5.06
N LEU A 196 -2.42 3.45 5.28
CA LEU A 196 -1.09 2.88 5.49
C LEU A 196 -0.11 3.29 4.37
N VAL A 197 -0.49 3.01 3.12
CA VAL A 197 0.38 3.30 1.97
C VAL A 197 0.66 4.79 1.87
N TRP A 198 -0.34 5.64 2.07
CA TRP A 198 -0.21 7.09 1.96
C TRP A 198 0.72 7.66 3.04
N MET A 199 0.58 7.21 4.29
CA MET A 199 1.45 7.61 5.41
C MET A 199 2.90 7.20 5.17
N LEU A 200 3.12 5.93 4.75
CA LEU A 200 4.47 5.44 4.47
C LEU A 200 5.10 6.23 3.32
N TYR A 201 4.34 6.49 2.24
CA TYR A 201 4.86 7.23 1.11
C TYR A 201 5.25 8.66 1.46
N LEU A 202 4.40 9.42 2.16
CA LEU A 202 4.73 10.80 2.54
C LEU A 202 5.93 10.90 3.49
N ARG A 203 6.13 9.87 4.31
CA ARG A 203 7.21 9.84 5.29
C ARG A 203 8.53 9.38 4.71
N TYR A 204 8.52 8.34 3.88
CA TYR A 204 9.71 7.60 3.44
C TYR A 204 9.93 7.60 1.92
N GLY A 205 8.93 7.96 1.10
CA GLY A 205 9.00 7.95 -0.36
C GLY A 205 9.67 9.18 -0.98
N LYS A 206 10.67 9.75 -0.31
CA LYS A 206 11.40 10.95 -0.75
C LYS A 206 12.83 10.63 -1.15
#